data_AF-A0A916B0J7-F1
#
_entry.id   AF-A0A916B0J7-F1
#
_cell.length_a   1.000
_cell.length_b   1.000
_cell.length_c   1.000
_cell.angle_alpha   90.00
_cell.angle_beta   90.00
_cell.angle_gamma   90.00
#
_symmetry.space_group_name_H-M   'P 1'
#
loop_
_entity.id
_entity.type
_entity.pdbx_description
1 polymer ?
#
loop_
_entity_poly.entity_id
_entity_poly.type
_entity_poly.pdbx_seq_one_letter_code
_entity_poly.pdbx_strand_id
1 'polypeptide(L)'
;MEHYQHLILKGLINGGGSSSETYVYQLLTGNVSDEGSSVSHMWGYLDNPLKETLIEIFADICSLDLTNKTDRQIVPLLIDYIAERAGRSEFFKVNDRREIERMSDDEYEGGIQDLIRAKKVKLLDRE
;
A
#
# COMPACT_ATOMS: atom_id res chain seq x y z
N MET A 1 -21.58 -8.73 -5.01
CA MET A 1 -20.93 -7.44 -5.31
C MET A 1 -21.12 -6.41 -4.19
N GLU A 2 -22.35 -6.11 -3.73
CA GLU A 2 -22.57 -5.13 -2.64
C GLU A 2 -21.82 -5.43 -1.33
N HIS A 3 -21.67 -6.72 -0.97
CA HIS A 3 -20.97 -7.11 0.26
C HIS A 3 -19.48 -6.69 0.28
N TYR A 4 -18.74 -6.92 -0.82
CA TYR A 4 -17.32 -6.57 -0.89
C TYR A 4 -17.11 -5.07 -0.99
N GLN A 5 -17.97 -4.35 -1.71
CA GLN A 5 -17.95 -2.89 -1.73
C GLN A 5 -18.14 -2.33 -0.32
N HIS A 6 -19.09 -2.88 0.46
CA HIS A 6 -19.32 -2.49 1.85
C HIS A 6 -18.12 -2.79 2.74
N LEU A 7 -17.47 -3.94 2.57
CA LEU A 7 -16.25 -4.32 3.30
C LEU A 7 -15.11 -3.34 3.00
N ILE A 8 -14.87 -3.04 1.73
CA ILE A 8 -13.82 -2.10 1.30
C ILE A 8 -14.10 -0.71 1.87
N LEU A 9 -15.33 -0.21 1.71
CA LEU A 9 -15.75 1.08 2.27
C LEU A 9 -15.57 1.14 3.79
N LYS A 10 -15.98 0.10 4.52
CA LYS A 10 -15.76 0.01 5.96
C LYS A 10 -14.28 0.02 6.34
N GLY A 11 -13.47 -0.79 5.65
CA GLY A 11 -12.02 -0.83 5.87
C GLY A 11 -11.38 0.53 5.66
N LEU A 12 -11.75 1.25 4.59
CA LEU A 12 -11.24 2.59 4.28
C LEU A 12 -11.71 3.65 5.28
N ILE A 13 -12.94 3.60 5.77
CA ILE A 13 -13.49 4.57 6.72
C ILE A 13 -12.89 4.37 8.12
N ASN A 14 -12.81 3.11 8.59
CA ASN A 14 -12.43 2.80 9.98
C ASN A 14 -10.94 2.52 10.16
N GLY A 15 -10.17 2.36 9.08
CA GLY A 15 -8.78 1.91 9.14
C GLY A 15 -8.64 0.43 9.55
N GLY A 16 -9.71 -0.36 9.42
CA GLY A 16 -9.77 -1.78 9.78
C GLY A 16 -10.97 -2.16 10.65
N GLY A 17 -10.97 -3.42 11.12
CA GLY A 17 -12.00 -3.98 12.01
C GLY A 17 -11.90 -5.50 12.09
N SER A 18 -12.11 -6.17 10.97
CA SER A 18 -11.76 -7.58 10.73
C SER A 18 -10.41 -7.71 9.99
N SER A 19 -9.81 -8.91 9.98
CA SER A 19 -8.56 -9.14 9.24
C SER A 19 -8.66 -8.77 7.76
N SER A 20 -9.77 -9.11 7.09
CA SER A 20 -10.00 -8.75 5.68
C SER A 20 -10.09 -7.23 5.49
N GLU A 21 -10.81 -6.51 6.35
CA GLU A 21 -10.91 -5.05 6.29
C GLU A 21 -9.55 -4.39 6.51
N THR A 22 -8.77 -4.88 7.49
CA THR A 22 -7.43 -4.39 7.78
C THR A 22 -6.49 -4.63 6.59
N TYR A 23 -6.48 -5.82 6.01
CA TYR A 23 -5.59 -6.13 4.88
C TYR A 23 -6.00 -5.35 3.62
N VAL A 24 -7.29 -5.21 3.33
CA VAL A 24 -7.77 -4.33 2.25
C VAL A 24 -7.31 -2.90 2.47
N TYR A 25 -7.48 -2.37 3.68
CA TYR A 25 -7.04 -1.02 4.02
C TYR A 25 -5.53 -0.85 3.81
N GLN A 26 -4.73 -1.80 4.30
CA GLN A 26 -3.27 -1.76 4.21
C GLN A 26 -2.79 -1.85 2.77
N LEU A 27 -3.35 -2.78 1.97
CA LEU A 27 -3.01 -2.95 0.57
C LEU A 27 -3.36 -1.71 -0.27
N LEU A 28 -4.52 -1.09 -0.03
CA LEU A 28 -4.96 0.07 -0.80
C LEU A 28 -4.24 1.37 -0.41
N THR A 29 -3.97 1.57 0.88
CA THR A 29 -3.43 2.86 1.38
C THR A 29 -1.93 2.86 1.58
N GLY A 30 -1.31 1.68 1.66
CA GLY A 30 0.07 1.52 2.07
C GLY A 30 0.31 1.77 3.57
N ASN A 31 -0.74 1.89 4.39
CA ASN A 31 -0.62 2.12 5.83
C ASN A 31 -0.30 0.82 6.58
N VAL A 32 0.88 0.26 6.32
CA VAL A 32 1.40 -0.95 6.96
C VAL A 32 2.13 -0.60 8.25
N SER A 33 1.89 -1.39 9.31
CA SER A 33 2.64 -1.27 10.55
C SER A 33 4.00 -1.97 10.43
N ASP A 34 4.97 -1.56 11.25
CA ASP A 34 6.30 -2.17 11.26
C ASP A 34 6.30 -3.62 11.79
N GLU A 35 5.23 -4.04 12.46
CA GLU A 35 5.02 -5.40 13.00
C GLU A 35 3.92 -6.18 12.25
N GLY A 36 3.43 -5.64 11.12
CA GLY A 36 2.32 -6.22 10.36
C GLY A 36 2.69 -7.45 9.53
N SER A 37 1.66 -8.14 9.04
CA SER A 37 1.79 -9.30 8.14
C SER A 37 2.49 -8.96 6.82
N SER A 38 3.10 -9.98 6.19
CA SER A 38 3.70 -9.86 4.86
C SER A 38 2.65 -9.56 3.78
N VAL A 39 3.08 -8.99 2.66
CA VAL A 39 2.18 -8.68 1.53
C VAL A 39 1.67 -9.97 0.90
N SER A 40 2.50 -11.00 0.77
CA SER A 40 2.08 -12.34 0.36
C SER A 40 0.98 -12.93 1.26
N HIS A 41 1.09 -12.78 2.59
CA HIS A 41 0.07 -13.25 3.51
C HIS A 41 -1.23 -12.44 3.39
N MET A 42 -1.12 -11.11 3.38
CA MET A 42 -2.29 -10.23 3.23
C MET A 42 -3.05 -10.54 1.94
N TRP A 43 -2.35 -10.62 0.81
CA TRP A 43 -2.95 -10.96 -0.47
C TRP A 43 -3.51 -12.38 -0.47
N GLY A 44 -2.74 -13.36 0.00
CA GLY A 44 -3.14 -14.77 0.06
C GLY A 44 -4.37 -15.04 0.94
N TYR A 45 -4.61 -14.20 1.95
CA TYR A 45 -5.77 -14.32 2.84
C TYR A 45 -7.10 -13.94 2.17
N LEU A 46 -7.08 -13.07 1.16
CA LEU A 46 -8.30 -12.60 0.51
C LEU A 46 -8.86 -13.66 -0.46
N ASP A 47 -10.18 -13.77 -0.49
CA ASP A 47 -10.86 -14.63 -1.45
C ASP A 47 -10.77 -14.06 -2.89
N ASN A 48 -10.96 -14.92 -3.89
CA ASN A 48 -10.82 -14.52 -5.29
C ASN A 48 -11.79 -13.39 -5.70
N PRO A 49 -13.09 -13.39 -5.30
CA PRO A 49 -13.97 -12.29 -5.65
C PRO A 49 -13.54 -10.92 -5.09
N LEU A 50 -12.99 -10.88 -3.87
CA LEU A 50 -12.44 -9.66 -3.30
C LEU A 50 -11.15 -9.25 -4.01
N LYS A 51 -10.27 -10.20 -4.34
CA LYS A 51 -9.06 -9.93 -5.14
C LYS A 51 -9.40 -9.33 -6.52
N GLU A 52 -10.39 -9.87 -7.21
CA GLU A 52 -10.86 -9.35 -8.50
C GLU A 52 -11.33 -7.89 -8.38
N THR A 53 -12.13 -7.61 -7.34
CA THR A 53 -12.59 -6.23 -7.05
C THR A 53 -11.42 -5.30 -6.75
N LEU A 54 -10.41 -5.76 -6.01
CA LEU A 54 -9.21 -4.96 -5.72
C LEU A 54 -8.36 -4.72 -6.97
N ILE A 55 -8.24 -5.70 -7.87
CA ILE A 55 -7.52 -5.54 -9.14
C ILE A 55 -8.15 -4.43 -9.97
N GLU A 56 -9.49 -4.37 -10.05
CA GLU A 56 -10.21 -3.28 -10.73
C GLU A 56 -9.90 -1.92 -10.08
N ILE A 57 -9.98 -1.84 -8.75
CA ILE A 57 -9.67 -0.60 -8.00
C ILE A 57 -8.22 -0.16 -8.23
N PHE A 58 -7.27 -1.09 -8.22
CA PHE A 58 -5.87 -0.79 -8.44
C PHE A 58 -5.62 -0.21 -9.84
N ALA A 59 -6.27 -0.78 -10.86
CA ALA A 59 -6.18 -0.28 -12.23
C ALA A 59 -6.84 1.10 -12.39
N ASP A 60 -8.06 1.27 -11.88
CA ASP A 60 -8.88 2.46 -12.13
C ASP A 60 -8.48 3.67 -11.27
N ILE A 61 -8.07 3.43 -10.02
CA ILE A 61 -7.86 4.49 -9.02
C ILE A 61 -6.37 4.65 -8.68
N CYS A 62 -5.65 3.54 -8.52
CA CYS A 62 -4.28 3.55 -8.02
C CYS A 62 -3.22 3.59 -9.13
N SER A 63 -3.63 3.56 -10.40
CA SER A 63 -2.72 3.46 -11.56
C SER A 63 -1.74 2.27 -11.46
N LEU A 64 -2.18 1.18 -10.83
CA LEU A 64 -1.43 -0.06 -10.66
C LEU A 64 -2.16 -1.18 -11.42
N ASP A 65 -1.71 -1.48 -12.62
CA ASP A 65 -2.32 -2.56 -13.42
C ASP A 65 -1.87 -3.93 -12.90
N LEU A 66 -2.81 -4.68 -12.31
CA LEU A 66 -2.64 -6.05 -11.85
C LEU A 66 -3.38 -7.07 -12.74
N THR A 67 -4.00 -6.63 -13.83
CA THR A 67 -4.83 -7.48 -14.68
C THR A 67 -4.01 -8.59 -15.35
N ASN A 68 -4.59 -9.78 -15.45
CA ASN A 68 -3.96 -10.97 -16.05
C ASN A 68 -2.62 -11.38 -15.40
N LYS A 69 -2.39 -11.01 -14.13
CA LYS A 69 -1.19 -11.40 -13.37
C LYS A 69 -1.50 -12.51 -12.39
N THR A 70 -0.53 -13.39 -12.19
CA THR A 70 -0.57 -14.40 -11.11
C THR A 70 -0.25 -13.77 -9.76
N ASP A 71 -0.67 -14.40 -8.66
CA ASP A 71 -0.34 -13.94 -7.30
C ASP A 71 1.16 -13.70 -7.10
N ARG A 72 2.02 -14.57 -7.66
CA ARG A 72 3.48 -14.41 -7.62
C ARG A 72 3.98 -13.14 -8.33
N GLN A 73 3.27 -12.68 -9.36
CA GLN A 73 3.59 -11.44 -10.07
C GLN A 73 2.95 -10.21 -9.41
N ILE A 74 1.79 -10.38 -8.76
CA ILE A 74 1.06 -9.31 -8.07
C ILE A 74 1.81 -8.88 -6.80
N VAL A 75 2.29 -9.83 -5.99
CA VAL A 75 2.92 -9.50 -4.69
C VAL A 75 4.08 -8.51 -4.81
N PRO A 76 5.06 -8.68 -5.71
CA PRO A 76 6.14 -7.68 -5.89
C PRO A 76 5.62 -6.29 -6.29
N LEU A 77 4.57 -6.23 -7.11
CA LEU A 77 3.95 -4.96 -7.53
C LEU A 77 3.24 -4.27 -6.37
N LEU A 78 2.57 -5.04 -5.51
CA LEU A 78 1.96 -4.53 -4.29
C LEU A 78 3.02 -4.05 -3.29
N ILE A 79 4.15 -4.74 -3.16
CA ILE A 79 5.27 -4.29 -2.31
C ILE A 79 5.78 -2.94 -2.79
N ASP A 80 6.01 -2.78 -4.08
CA ASP A 80 6.48 -1.51 -4.66
C ASP A 80 5.46 -0.39 -4.43
N TYR A 81 4.18 -0.67 -4.66
CA TYR A 81 3.09 0.26 -4.42
C TYR A 81 3.00 0.70 -2.95
N ILE A 82 3.01 -0.25 -2.02
CA ILE A 82 2.93 0.01 -0.58
C ILE A 82 4.15 0.78 -0.11
N ALA A 83 5.35 0.40 -0.57
CA ALA A 83 6.58 1.11 -0.25
C ALA A 83 6.54 2.56 -0.72
N GLU A 84 6.04 2.83 -1.93
CA GLU A 84 5.89 4.19 -2.45
C GLU A 84 4.94 5.01 -1.57
N ARG A 85 3.73 4.50 -1.31
CA ARG A 85 2.72 5.18 -0.49
C ARG A 85 3.23 5.43 0.93
N ALA A 86 3.80 4.42 1.57
CA ALA A 86 4.33 4.50 2.93
C ALA A 86 5.53 5.46 3.02
N GLY A 87 6.46 5.40 2.07
CA GLY A 87 7.64 6.26 2.03
C GLY A 87 7.28 7.72 1.85
N ARG A 88 6.39 8.04 0.91
CA ARG A 88 5.85 9.40 0.72
C ARG A 88 5.09 9.87 1.97
N SER A 89 4.24 9.04 2.54
CA SER A 89 3.53 9.40 3.78
C SER A 89 4.50 9.68 4.94
N GLU A 90 5.57 8.90 5.08
CA GLU A 90 6.56 9.09 6.12
C GLU A 90 7.31 10.42 5.91
N PHE A 91 7.69 10.72 4.67
CA PHE A 91 8.39 11.96 4.32
C PHE A 91 7.64 13.20 4.82
N PHE A 92 6.33 13.27 4.57
CA PHE A 92 5.49 14.38 5.03
C PHE A 92 5.13 14.36 6.51
N LYS A 93 5.37 13.24 7.22
CA LYS A 93 5.23 13.17 8.68
C LYS A 93 6.47 13.66 9.40
N VAL A 94 7.65 13.33 8.89
CA VAL A 94 8.93 13.62 9.55
C VAL A 94 9.50 14.98 9.18
N ASN A 95 9.13 15.52 8.01
CA ASN A 95 9.52 16.87 7.59
C ASN A 95 8.34 17.81 7.71
N ASP A 96 8.53 18.94 8.37
CA ASP A 96 7.52 19.98 8.42
C ASP A 96 7.42 20.71 7.07
N ARG A 97 6.32 21.45 6.87
CA ARG A 97 6.10 22.18 5.61
C ARG A 97 7.20 23.21 5.32
N ARG A 98 7.78 23.84 6.34
CA ARG A 98 8.80 24.89 6.16
C ARG A 98 10.15 24.30 5.79
N GLU A 99 10.46 23.11 6.28
CA GLU A 99 11.63 22.33 5.90
C GLU A 99 11.52 21.91 4.45
N ILE A 100 10.35 21.37 4.04
CA ILE A 100 10.09 20.97 2.66
C ILE A 100 10.21 22.17 1.71
N GLU A 101 9.64 23.33 2.05
CA GLU A 101 9.71 24.55 1.21
C GLU A 101 11.14 25.11 1.07
N ARG A 102 12.09 24.66 1.88
CA ARG A 102 13.51 25.07 1.82
C ARG A 102 14.40 24.05 1.13
N MET A 103 13.91 22.85 0.85
CA MET A 103 14.65 21.82 0.14
C MET A 103 14.80 22.22 -1.33
N SER A 104 15.96 21.92 -1.90
CA SER A 104 16.11 21.84 -3.35
C SER A 104 15.30 20.66 -3.91
N ASP A 105 15.01 20.68 -5.21
CA ASP A 105 14.31 19.59 -5.89
C ASP A 105 15.02 18.23 -5.69
N ASP A 106 16.36 18.22 -5.69
CA ASP A 106 17.17 17.03 -5.48
C ASP A 106 17.08 16.49 -4.04
N GLU A 107 17.06 17.37 -3.04
CA GLU A 107 16.89 16.98 -1.63
C GLU A 107 15.49 16.45 -1.37
N TYR A 108 14.47 17.10 -1.95
CA TYR A 108 13.08 16.68 -1.83
C TYR A 108 12.86 15.30 -2.45
N GLU A 109 13.26 15.10 -3.71
CA GLU A 109 13.06 13.83 -4.40
C GLU A 109 13.96 12.75 -3.79
N GLY A 110 15.21 13.08 -3.47
CA GLY A 110 16.14 12.16 -2.81
C GLY A 110 15.62 11.65 -1.46
N GLY A 111 15.10 12.55 -0.61
CA GLY A 111 14.54 12.19 0.68
C GLY A 111 13.30 11.30 0.58
N ILE A 112 12.43 11.54 -0.40
CA ILE A 112 11.30 10.65 -0.69
C ILE A 112 11.80 9.27 -1.13
N GLN A 113 12.74 9.21 -2.07
CA GLN A 113 13.26 7.95 -2.59
C GLN A 113 13.97 7.11 -1.53
N ASP A 114 14.70 7.75 -0.61
CA ASP A 114 15.36 7.08 0.50
C ASP A 114 14.35 6.42 1.46
N LEU A 115 13.25 7.12 1.78
CA LEU A 115 12.19 6.56 2.61
C LEU A 115 11.41 5.45 1.90
N ILE A 116 11.12 5.59 0.61
CA ILE A 116 10.52 4.53 -0.20
C ILE A 116 11.41 3.28 -0.19
N ARG A 117 12.72 3.45 -0.42
CA ARG A 117 13.68 2.35 -0.41
C ARG A 117 13.74 1.67 0.96
N ALA A 118 13.80 2.45 2.04
CA ALA A 118 13.79 1.91 3.40
C ALA A 118 12.52 1.11 3.70
N LYS A 119 11.35 1.58 3.27
CA LYS A 119 10.08 0.85 3.41
C LYS A 119 10.07 -0.42 2.56
N LYS A 120 10.57 -0.38 1.33
CA LYS A 120 10.67 -1.55 0.44
C LYS A 120 11.54 -2.65 1.04
N VAL A 121 12.71 -2.30 1.58
CA VAL A 121 13.59 -3.27 2.27
C VAL A 121 12.86 -3.93 3.43
N LYS A 122 12.23 -3.14 4.30
CA LYS A 122 11.46 -3.68 5.44
C LYS A 122 10.32 -4.61 5.02
N LEU A 123 9.66 -4.35 3.90
CA LEU A 123 8.60 -5.22 3.38
C LEU A 123 9.19 -6.53 2.84
N LEU A 124 10.27 -6.45 2.06
CA LEU A 124 10.94 -7.62 1.50
C LEU A 124 11.52 -8.55 2.57
N ASP A 125 12.02 -7.99 3.68
CA ASP A 125 12.52 -8.78 4.82
C ASP A 125 11.42 -9.63 5.51
N ARG A 126 10.14 -9.39 5.20
CA ARG A 126 8.98 -10.09 5.77
C ARG A 126 8.33 -11.10 4.84
N GLU A 127 8.69 -11.12 3.55
CA GLU A 127 8.13 -12.05 2.56
C GLU A 127 8.68 -13.47 2.71
#